data_AF-A0A962L9E6-F1
#
_entry.id   AF-A0A962L9E6-F1
#
_cell.length_a   1.000
_cell.length_b   1.000
_cell.length_c   1.000
_cell.angle_alpha   90.00
_cell.angle_beta   90.00
_cell.angle_gamma   90.00
#
_symmetry.space_group_name_H-M   'P 1'
#
loop_
_entity.id
_entity.type
_entity.pdbx_description
1 polymer ?
#
loop_
_entity_poly.entity_id
_entity_poly.type
_entity_poly.pdbx_seq_one_letter_code
_entity_poly.pdbx_strand_id
1 'polypeptide(L)'
;MTYADGRVVYDADSHVMETREWLDPFMDDDLKSKLRPLYGHKPGRIDKILDEAKSRKGDAEAEAKAFENPIAGPKGWIAAGAFDADERVRVLDQFGFSGQLVFGTSSLGPARAANDEGLLYAGVRAHNEAMASFCRNDARLYGVAYAPLDNPQRALEEVNAALAA
;
A
#
# COMPACT_ATOMS: atom_id res chain seq x y z
N MET A 1 -24.92 3.05 -11.91
CA MET A 1 -24.18 1.94 -12.54
C MET A 1 -22.73 2.04 -12.11
N THR A 2 -22.02 0.92 -12.03
CA THR A 2 -20.58 0.94 -11.74
C THR A 2 -19.81 1.49 -12.93
N TYR A 3 -18.55 1.89 -12.74
CA TYR A 3 -17.69 2.33 -13.84
C TYR A 3 -17.52 1.25 -14.93
N ALA A 4 -17.46 -0.02 -14.53
CA ALA A 4 -17.33 -1.14 -15.45
C ALA A 4 -18.54 -1.29 -16.39
N ASP A 5 -19.73 -0.82 -16.00
CA ASP A 5 -20.93 -0.77 -16.84
C ASP A 5 -21.22 -2.12 -17.56
N GLY A 6 -21.21 -3.21 -16.78
CA GLY A 6 -21.45 -4.57 -17.29
C GLY A 6 -20.24 -5.26 -17.94
N ARG A 7 -19.10 -4.58 -18.07
CA ARG A 7 -17.84 -5.20 -18.52
C ARG A 7 -17.15 -5.95 -17.38
N VAL A 8 -16.44 -7.01 -17.72
CA VAL A 8 -15.49 -7.67 -16.80
C VAL A 8 -14.16 -6.93 -16.91
N VAL A 9 -13.69 -6.33 -15.81
CA VAL A 9 -12.44 -5.56 -15.78
C VAL A 9 -11.53 -6.10 -14.68
N TYR A 10 -10.29 -6.41 -15.05
CA TYR A 10 -9.20 -6.65 -14.14
C TYR A 10 -8.20 -5.50 -14.26
N ASP A 11 -7.93 -4.83 -13.15
CA ASP A 11 -6.96 -3.75 -13.08
C ASP A 11 -5.57 -4.34 -12.86
N ALA A 12 -4.70 -4.21 -13.85
CA ALA A 12 -3.37 -4.79 -13.81
C ALA A 12 -2.34 -3.88 -13.12
N ASP A 13 -2.71 -2.66 -12.73
CA ASP A 13 -1.77 -1.70 -12.15
C ASP A 13 -2.46 -0.72 -11.19
N SER A 14 -2.43 -1.05 -9.91
CA SER A 14 -2.81 -0.13 -8.85
C SER A 14 -1.78 -0.07 -7.74
N HIS A 15 -1.82 1.01 -6.98
CA HIS A 15 -0.86 1.22 -5.90
C HIS A 15 -1.54 1.53 -4.56
N VAL A 16 -0.87 1.12 -3.48
CA VAL A 16 -1.10 1.65 -2.13
C VAL A 16 -0.23 2.89 -1.96
N MET A 17 -0.83 3.96 -1.44
CA MET A 17 -0.14 5.20 -1.10
C MET A 17 0.26 5.14 0.37
N GLU A 18 1.34 4.43 0.69
CA GLU A 18 1.67 4.07 2.08
C GLU A 18 1.84 5.31 2.97
N THR A 19 1.36 5.23 4.22
CA THR A 19 1.63 6.24 5.25
C THR A 19 3.04 6.07 5.81
N ARG A 20 3.52 7.04 6.61
CA ARG A 20 4.82 6.95 7.29
C ARG A 20 4.92 5.72 8.18
N GLU A 21 3.83 5.41 8.86
CA GLU A 21 3.74 4.35 9.86
C GLU A 21 3.31 3.02 9.25
N TRP A 22 3.15 2.94 7.92
CA TRP A 22 2.58 1.79 7.22
C TRP A 22 3.25 0.46 7.56
N LEU A 23 4.58 0.46 7.66
CA LEU A 23 5.36 -0.74 7.98
C LEU A 23 5.51 -0.98 9.49
N ASP A 24 5.17 0.00 10.35
CA ASP A 24 5.41 -0.11 11.79
C ASP A 24 4.77 -1.33 12.46
N PRO A 25 3.58 -1.80 12.08
CA PRO A 25 3.00 -3.02 12.66
C PRO A 25 3.80 -4.30 12.34
N PHE A 26 4.66 -4.27 11.32
CA PHE A 26 5.38 -5.41 10.76
C PHE A 26 6.89 -5.34 11.03
N MET A 27 7.30 -4.47 11.96
CA MET A 27 8.70 -4.28 12.33
C MET A 27 8.84 -4.24 13.86
N ASP A 28 9.88 -4.86 14.39
CA ASP A 28 10.28 -4.67 15.78
C ASP A 28 10.96 -3.30 15.99
N ASP A 29 11.24 -2.96 17.26
CA ASP A 29 11.80 -1.65 17.61
C ASP A 29 13.22 -1.44 17.07
N ASP A 30 14.02 -2.51 16.97
CA ASP A 30 15.37 -2.45 16.41
C ASP A 30 15.31 -2.12 14.90
N LEU A 31 14.48 -2.84 14.15
CA LEU A 31 14.31 -2.62 12.71
C LEU A 31 13.70 -1.24 12.42
N LYS A 32 12.71 -0.81 13.21
CA LYS A 32 12.17 0.56 13.15
C LYS A 32 13.26 1.61 13.33
N SER A 33 14.14 1.44 14.32
CA SER A 33 15.22 2.39 14.60
C SER A 33 16.20 2.54 13.44
N LYS A 34 16.40 1.47 12.66
CA LYS A 34 17.33 1.42 11.52
C LYS A 34 16.69 1.87 10.21
N LEU A 35 15.42 1.54 9.95
CA LEU A 35 14.73 1.84 8.69
C LEU A 35 14.00 3.19 8.67
N ARG A 36 13.41 3.64 9.79
CA ARG A 36 12.70 4.94 9.83
C ARG A 36 13.56 6.13 9.37
N PRO A 37 14.85 6.23 9.74
CA PRO A 37 15.72 7.31 9.24
C PRO A 37 15.91 7.31 7.72
N LEU A 38 15.71 6.15 7.06
CA LEU A 38 15.95 5.94 5.64
C LEU A 38 14.71 6.17 4.76
N TYR A 39 13.56 6.50 5.36
CA TYR A 39 12.35 6.86 4.62
C TYR A 39 12.48 8.12 3.76
N GLY A 40 13.64 8.77 3.72
CA GLY A 40 13.95 9.82 2.74
C GLY A 40 13.13 11.11 2.86
N HIS A 41 12.21 11.20 3.83
CA HIS A 41 11.28 12.30 3.96
C HIS A 41 11.47 13.05 5.29
N LYS A 42 12.19 14.18 5.23
CA LYS A 42 12.01 15.23 6.23
C LYS A 42 10.51 15.59 6.28
N PRO A 43 9.94 15.90 7.46
CA PRO A 43 8.58 16.42 7.55
C PRO A 43 8.37 17.55 6.54
N GLY A 44 7.33 17.46 5.72
CA GLY A 44 7.17 18.27 4.52
C GLY A 44 5.80 18.14 3.85
N ARG A 45 5.79 18.20 2.52
CA ARG A 45 4.56 18.30 1.72
C ARG A 45 3.67 17.05 1.80
N ILE A 46 4.27 15.84 1.79
CA ILE A 46 3.51 14.58 1.82
C ILE A 46 2.77 14.42 3.16
N ASP A 47 3.30 14.97 4.25
CA ASP A 47 2.69 14.83 5.58
C ASP A 47 1.44 15.65 5.72
N LYS A 48 1.46 16.88 5.19
CA LYS A 48 0.27 17.71 5.12
C LYS A 48 -0.81 17.01 4.30
N ILE A 49 -0.44 16.40 3.17
CA ILE A 49 -1.36 15.64 2.32
C ILE A 49 -1.90 14.41 3.08
N LEU A 50 -1.07 13.71 3.85
CA LEU A 50 -1.48 12.58 4.68
C LEU A 50 -2.41 13.01 5.82
N ASP A 51 -2.11 14.12 6.49
CA ASP A 51 -2.93 14.66 7.57
C ASP A 51 -4.28 15.12 7.03
N GLU A 52 -4.31 15.80 5.88
CA GLU A 52 -5.55 16.16 5.16
C GLU A 52 -6.34 14.92 4.74
N ALA A 53 -5.67 13.89 4.22
CA ALA A 53 -6.33 12.65 3.85
C ALA A 53 -6.93 11.92 5.07
N LYS A 54 -6.20 11.90 6.19
CA LYS A 54 -6.65 11.31 7.46
C LYS A 54 -7.81 12.12 8.07
N SER A 55 -7.77 13.45 7.99
CA SER A 55 -8.82 14.32 8.54
C SER A 55 -10.15 14.22 7.81
N ARG A 56 -10.17 13.62 6.60
CA ARG A 56 -11.43 13.29 5.93
C ARG A 56 -12.30 12.37 6.79
N LYS A 57 -11.70 11.41 7.50
CA LYS A 57 -12.46 10.48 8.36
C LYS A 57 -13.15 11.26 9.48
N GLY A 58 -14.48 11.19 9.49
CA GLY A 58 -15.32 11.92 10.44
C GLY A 58 -15.86 13.27 9.94
N ASP A 59 -15.49 13.69 8.73
CA ASP A 59 -16.14 14.76 7.98
C ASP A 59 -17.01 14.16 6.87
N ALA A 60 -18.33 14.13 7.10
CA ALA A 60 -19.28 13.49 6.19
C ALA A 60 -19.30 14.12 4.79
N GLU A 61 -19.06 15.44 4.67
CA GLU A 61 -19.05 16.13 3.38
C GLU A 61 -17.78 15.78 2.61
N ALA A 62 -16.63 15.81 3.28
CA ALA A 62 -15.35 15.45 2.68
C ALA A 62 -15.31 13.96 2.27
N GLU A 63 -15.89 13.06 3.08
CA GLU A 63 -16.06 11.65 2.72
C GLU A 63 -16.94 11.50 1.48
N ALA A 64 -18.13 12.10 1.47
CA ALA A 64 -19.04 12.02 0.32
C ALA A 64 -18.36 12.50 -0.98
N LYS A 65 -17.64 13.62 -0.91
CA LYS A 65 -16.90 14.19 -2.05
C LYS A 65 -15.79 13.26 -2.57
N ALA A 66 -15.10 12.54 -1.69
CA ALA A 66 -14.06 11.60 -2.11
C ALA A 66 -14.62 10.39 -2.87
N PHE A 67 -15.85 10.00 -2.58
CA PHE A 67 -16.55 8.87 -3.20
C PHE A 67 -17.50 9.27 -4.34
N GLU A 68 -17.63 10.56 -4.67
CA GLU A 68 -18.55 11.04 -5.72
C GLU A 68 -18.12 10.55 -7.12
N ASN A 69 -16.82 10.61 -7.43
CA ASN A 69 -16.26 10.08 -8.67
C ASN A 69 -14.79 9.68 -8.48
N PRO A 70 -14.47 8.51 -7.89
CA PRO A 70 -13.08 8.16 -7.58
C PRO A 70 -12.20 7.96 -8.82
N ILE A 71 -12.81 7.69 -10.00
CA ILE A 71 -12.08 7.60 -11.28
C ILE A 71 -11.52 8.96 -11.69
N ALA A 72 -12.30 10.04 -11.63
CA ALA A 72 -11.84 11.38 -12.03
C ALA A 72 -11.40 12.27 -10.84
N GLY A 73 -11.72 11.85 -9.63
CA GLY A 73 -11.54 12.61 -8.39
C GLY A 73 -10.10 12.65 -7.88
N PRO A 74 -9.92 12.97 -6.59
CA PRO A 74 -8.62 13.09 -5.94
C PRO A 74 -7.70 11.89 -6.21
N LYS A 75 -6.39 12.14 -6.36
CA LYS A 75 -5.36 11.14 -6.68
C LYS A 75 -4.24 11.14 -5.65
N GLY A 76 -3.46 10.06 -5.64
CA GLY A 76 -2.41 9.86 -4.64
C GLY A 76 -3.01 9.68 -3.24
N TRP A 77 -2.31 10.13 -2.21
CA TRP A 77 -2.69 9.92 -0.81
C TRP A 77 -4.07 10.44 -0.42
N ILE A 78 -4.60 11.46 -1.11
CA ILE A 78 -5.94 12.01 -0.82
C ILE A 78 -7.09 11.20 -1.42
N ALA A 79 -6.80 10.23 -2.30
CA ALA A 79 -7.85 9.41 -2.90
C ALA A 79 -8.54 8.52 -1.85
N ALA A 80 -9.82 8.24 -2.03
CA ALA A 80 -10.49 7.19 -1.27
C ALA A 80 -9.80 5.84 -1.53
N GLY A 81 -9.53 5.09 -0.46
CA GLY A 81 -8.88 3.78 -0.57
C GLY A 81 -7.39 3.83 -0.91
N ALA A 82 -6.75 5.00 -0.87
CA ALA A 82 -5.33 5.15 -1.19
C ALA A 82 -4.43 4.31 -0.26
N PHE A 83 -4.72 4.34 1.04
CA PHE A 83 -4.05 3.56 2.09
C PHE A 83 -5.02 2.85 3.05
N ASP A 84 -6.31 3.13 2.92
CA ASP A 84 -7.34 2.53 3.76
C ASP A 84 -8.00 1.37 3.04
N ALA A 85 -7.91 0.17 3.61
CA ALA A 85 -8.39 -1.04 2.95
C ALA A 85 -9.92 -1.07 2.84
N ASP A 86 -10.64 -0.59 3.87
CA ASP A 86 -12.11 -0.59 3.88
C ASP A 86 -12.66 0.43 2.87
N GLU A 87 -12.02 1.59 2.75
CA GLU A 87 -12.32 2.51 1.67
C GLU A 87 -11.98 1.92 0.29
N ARG A 88 -10.88 1.16 0.16
CA ARG A 88 -10.51 0.51 -1.11
C ARG A 88 -11.57 -0.48 -1.58
N VAL A 89 -12.14 -1.27 -0.67
CA VAL A 89 -13.27 -2.17 -0.97
C VAL A 89 -14.45 -1.39 -1.56
N ARG A 90 -14.84 -0.29 -0.91
CA ARG A 90 -15.93 0.58 -1.36
C ARG A 90 -15.66 1.20 -2.74
N VAL A 91 -14.41 1.59 -3.00
CA VAL A 91 -14.01 2.10 -4.32
C VAL A 91 -14.12 1.00 -5.39
N LEU A 92 -13.69 -0.23 -5.09
CA LEU A 92 -13.84 -1.36 -6.01
C LEU A 92 -15.30 -1.69 -6.30
N ASP A 93 -16.21 -1.53 -5.33
CA ASP A 93 -17.65 -1.71 -5.54
C ASP A 93 -18.21 -0.67 -6.52
N GLN A 94 -17.79 0.59 -6.40
CA GLN A 94 -18.17 1.63 -7.35
C GLN A 94 -17.56 1.39 -8.74
N PHE A 95 -16.34 0.87 -8.80
CA PHE A 95 -15.70 0.56 -10.06
C PHE A 95 -16.32 -0.65 -10.74
N GLY A 96 -16.76 -1.64 -9.97
CA GLY A 96 -17.24 -2.92 -10.49
C GLY A 96 -16.10 -3.79 -11.07
N PHE A 97 -14.88 -3.62 -10.58
CA PHE A 97 -13.73 -4.43 -11.02
C PHE A 97 -13.79 -5.84 -10.41
N SER A 98 -13.41 -6.83 -11.22
CA SER A 98 -13.36 -8.24 -10.83
C SER A 98 -12.06 -8.60 -10.10
N GLY A 99 -11.04 -7.76 -10.22
CA GLY A 99 -9.75 -7.96 -9.57
C GLY A 99 -8.81 -6.79 -9.80
N GLN A 100 -7.84 -6.61 -8.91
CA GLN A 100 -6.85 -5.55 -8.99
C GLN A 100 -5.48 -6.06 -8.47
N LEU A 101 -4.43 -5.94 -9.29
CA LEU A 101 -3.05 -6.07 -8.84
C LEU A 101 -2.67 -4.85 -8.00
N VAL A 102 -2.06 -5.06 -6.84
CA VAL A 102 -1.74 -4.00 -5.88
C VAL A 102 -0.24 -3.98 -5.61
N PHE A 103 0.38 -2.85 -5.96
CA PHE A 103 1.81 -2.60 -5.80
C PHE A 103 2.10 -1.60 -4.67
N GLY A 104 3.30 -1.68 -4.10
CA GLY A 104 3.81 -0.61 -3.23
C GLY A 104 4.19 0.62 -4.03
N THR A 105 4.07 1.81 -3.43
CA THR A 105 4.57 3.06 -4.02
C THR A 105 5.95 3.39 -3.48
N SER A 106 6.09 3.36 -2.16
CA SER A 106 7.23 3.97 -1.46
C SER A 106 7.83 3.09 -0.36
N SER A 107 7.10 2.08 0.11
CA SER A 107 7.48 1.28 1.28
C SER A 107 8.77 0.47 1.12
N LEU A 108 9.19 0.16 -0.12
CA LEU A 108 10.49 -0.47 -0.41
C LEU A 108 11.68 0.50 -0.39
N GLY A 109 11.44 1.81 -0.31
CA GLY A 109 12.49 2.84 -0.31
C GLY A 109 13.54 2.66 0.80
N PRO A 110 13.14 2.56 2.09
CA PRO A 110 14.06 2.41 3.22
C PRO A 110 14.94 1.16 3.10
N ALA A 111 14.33 0.02 2.79
CA ALA A 111 15.04 -1.26 2.65
C ALA A 111 16.11 -1.20 1.56
N ARG A 112 15.78 -0.59 0.40
CA ARG A 112 16.74 -0.39 -0.70
C ARG A 112 17.82 0.65 -0.39
N ALA A 113 17.54 1.61 0.49
CA ALA A 113 18.49 2.63 0.91
C ALA A 113 19.43 2.18 2.04
N ALA A 114 19.12 1.08 2.72
CA ALA A 114 19.87 0.63 3.90
C ALA A 114 21.31 0.19 3.62
N ASN A 115 21.61 -0.20 2.37
CA ASN A 115 22.92 -0.72 1.97
C ASN A 115 23.46 -1.80 2.93
N ASP A 116 22.57 -2.61 3.48
CA ASP A 116 22.83 -3.72 4.40
C ASP A 116 21.90 -4.86 4.02
N GLU A 117 22.45 -6.06 3.81
CA GLU A 117 21.67 -7.21 3.35
C GLU A 117 20.62 -7.63 4.39
N GLY A 118 20.96 -7.58 5.68
CA GLY A 118 20.02 -7.90 6.77
C GLY A 118 18.79 -6.99 6.72
N LEU A 119 19.02 -5.68 6.64
CA LEU A 119 17.99 -4.66 6.58
C LEU A 119 17.19 -4.66 5.28
N LEU A 120 17.82 -4.97 4.14
CA LEU A 120 17.13 -5.10 2.86
C LEU A 120 16.03 -6.15 2.95
N TYR A 121 16.39 -7.38 3.30
CA TYR A 121 15.42 -8.48 3.32
C TYR A 121 14.43 -8.35 4.49
N ALA A 122 14.85 -7.85 5.66
CA ALA A 122 13.91 -7.59 6.76
C ALA A 122 12.89 -6.49 6.43
N GLY A 123 13.31 -5.42 5.74
CA GLY A 123 12.39 -4.39 5.26
C GLY A 123 11.46 -4.88 4.14
N VAL A 124 11.95 -5.77 3.27
CA VAL A 124 11.12 -6.44 2.25
C VAL A 124 10.08 -7.36 2.88
N ARG A 125 10.46 -8.13 3.91
CA ARG A 125 9.54 -8.95 4.69
C ARG A 125 8.39 -8.10 5.24
N ALA A 126 8.72 -6.99 5.90
CA ALA A 126 7.74 -6.07 6.44
C ALA A 126 6.83 -5.47 5.33
N HIS A 127 7.40 -5.13 4.16
CA HIS A 127 6.63 -4.67 3.01
C HIS A 127 5.62 -5.72 2.53
N ASN A 128 6.07 -6.96 2.33
CA ASN A 128 5.24 -8.06 1.85
C ASN A 128 4.11 -8.38 2.84
N GLU A 129 4.41 -8.41 4.14
CA GLU A 129 3.41 -8.62 5.20
C GLU A 129 2.37 -7.49 5.26
N ALA A 130 2.81 -6.24 5.12
CA ALA A 130 1.92 -5.08 5.06
C ALA A 130 1.02 -5.12 3.83
N MET A 131 1.57 -5.46 2.66
CA MET A 131 0.81 -5.62 1.42
C MET A 131 -0.23 -6.73 1.53
N ALA A 132 0.15 -7.88 2.06
CA ALA A 132 -0.76 -8.99 2.33
C ALA A 132 -1.86 -8.56 3.31
N SER A 133 -1.51 -7.81 4.36
CA SER A 133 -2.49 -7.31 5.33
C SER A 133 -3.52 -6.38 4.71
N PHE A 134 -3.12 -5.49 3.81
CA PHE A 134 -4.05 -4.61 3.09
C PHE A 134 -4.96 -5.38 2.14
N CYS A 135 -4.39 -6.34 1.39
CA CYS A 135 -5.13 -7.08 0.38
C CYS A 135 -6.08 -8.12 0.98
N ARG A 136 -5.82 -8.62 2.19
CA ARG A 136 -6.70 -9.60 2.86
C ARG A 136 -8.11 -9.08 3.15
N ASN A 137 -8.35 -7.78 3.10
CA ASN A 137 -9.69 -7.20 3.30
C ASN A 137 -10.68 -7.57 2.19
N ASP A 138 -10.22 -7.94 0.99
CA ASP A 138 -11.11 -8.28 -0.13
C ASP A 138 -10.46 -9.24 -1.13
N ALA A 139 -11.19 -10.29 -1.53
CA ALA A 139 -10.70 -11.32 -2.45
C ALA A 139 -10.38 -10.79 -3.88
N ARG A 140 -10.80 -9.56 -4.22
CA ARG A 140 -10.47 -8.89 -5.48
C ARG A 140 -9.08 -8.24 -5.45
N LEU A 141 -8.45 -8.10 -4.28
CA LEU A 141 -7.14 -7.46 -4.14
C LEU A 141 -6.03 -8.51 -4.20
N TYR A 142 -5.16 -8.38 -5.20
CA TYR A 142 -4.03 -9.28 -5.42
C TYR A 142 -2.74 -8.52 -5.12
N GLY A 143 -2.23 -8.69 -3.90
CA GLY A 143 -0.97 -8.06 -3.47
C GLY A 143 0.23 -8.60 -4.25
N VAL A 144 1.06 -7.70 -4.78
CA VAL A 144 2.28 -8.07 -5.49
C VAL A 144 3.46 -7.99 -4.54
N ALA A 145 3.97 -9.16 -4.15
CA ALA A 145 5.14 -9.28 -3.29
C ALA A 145 6.44 -8.93 -4.03
N TYR A 146 7.44 -8.49 -3.27
CA TYR A 146 8.78 -8.17 -3.76
C TYR A 146 9.81 -9.16 -3.22
N ALA A 147 10.76 -9.57 -4.06
CA ALA A 147 11.88 -10.41 -3.70
C ALA A 147 13.18 -9.85 -4.33
N PRO A 148 14.10 -9.26 -3.54
CA PRO A 148 15.43 -8.91 -4.03
C PRO A 148 16.15 -10.15 -4.53
N LEU A 149 16.88 -10.02 -5.64
CA LEU A 149 17.59 -11.14 -6.26
C LEU A 149 19.10 -11.13 -5.94
N ASP A 150 19.55 -10.18 -5.13
CA ASP A 150 20.94 -9.99 -4.71
C ASP A 150 21.51 -11.25 -4.03
N ASN A 151 20.66 -12.00 -3.33
CA ASN A 151 20.98 -13.25 -2.66
C ASN A 151 19.89 -14.29 -2.98
N PRO A 152 20.15 -15.26 -3.88
CA PRO A 152 19.14 -16.21 -4.35
C PRO A 152 18.48 -17.03 -3.24
N GLN A 153 19.22 -17.37 -2.18
CA GLN A 153 18.68 -18.16 -1.07
C GLN A 153 17.66 -17.33 -0.28
N ARG A 154 18.00 -16.08 0.05
CA ARG A 154 17.09 -15.17 0.76
C ARG A 154 15.93 -14.72 -0.11
N ALA A 155 16.14 -14.58 -1.43
CA ALA A 155 15.07 -14.34 -2.38
C ALA A 155 14.00 -15.44 -2.33
N LEU A 156 14.45 -16.70 -2.31
CA LEU A 156 13.56 -17.85 -2.20
C LEU A 156 12.82 -17.89 -0.85
N GLU A 157 13.46 -17.49 0.24
CA GLU A 157 12.83 -17.33 1.55
C GLU A 157 11.70 -16.28 1.54
N GLU A 158 11.91 -15.15 0.85
CA GLU A 158 10.87 -14.12 0.66
C GLU A 158 9.71 -14.63 -0.19
N VAL A 159 9.99 -15.30 -1.31
CA VAL A 159 8.96 -15.90 -2.17
C VAL A 159 8.13 -16.92 -1.40
N ASN A 160 8.77 -17.87 -0.69
CA ASN A 160 8.08 -18.93 0.03
C ASN A 160 7.15 -18.39 1.11
N ALA A 161 7.60 -17.39 1.86
CA ALA A 161 6.78 -16.87 2.94
C ALA A 161 5.76 -15.81 2.46
N ALA A 162 5.94 -15.18 1.29
CA ALA A 162 4.85 -14.45 0.63
C ALA A 162 3.73 -15.39 0.15
N LEU A 163 4.08 -16.58 -0.36
CA LEU A 163 3.10 -17.60 -0.78
C LEU A 163 2.34 -18.24 0.41
N ALA A 164 2.86 -18.13 1.63
CA ALA A 164 2.26 -18.69 2.83
C ALA A 164 1.40 -17.70 3.64
N ALA A 165 1.36 -16.43 3.23
CA ALA A 165 0.73 -15.31 3.95
C ALA A 165 -0.78 -15.16 3.71
#